data_AF-A0A1Q3ECQ3-F1
#
_entry.id   AF-A0A1Q3ECQ3-F1
#
_cell.length_a   1.000
_cell.length_b   1.000
_cell.length_c   1.000
_cell.angle_alpha   90.00
_cell.angle_beta   90.00
_cell.angle_gamma   90.00
#
_symmetry.space_group_name_H-M   'P 1'
#
loop_
_entity.id
_entity.type
_entity.pdbx_description
1 polymer ?
#
loop_
_entity_poly.entity_id
_entity_poly.type
_entity_poly.pdbx_seq_one_letter_code
_entity_poly.pdbx_strand_id
1 'polypeptide(L)'
;MNPEEQTLLSQAAANLYLEIWSIICTTVFYGIYLIAGIISIYLFISTDIAKHRIHPLPLTALLVAIFMTVDFAGPKGFYDFIVAWRAWAIWPTRRYVEVILVTVLVGSCVFRICDEVLYTLDICFPGHDSTRSILGVFNMLSLGFSIFTNIVSTFLLALKTWIYVATKRPFCFGWNLVYFLACFK
;
A
#
# COMPACT_ATOMS: atom_id res chain seq x y z
N MET A 1 -19.04 -39.96 -24.66
CA MET A 1 -18.95 -38.90 -23.64
C MET A 1 -20.33 -38.77 -23.03
N ASN A 2 -20.43 -38.99 -21.73
CA ASN A 2 -21.71 -38.94 -21.03
C ASN A 2 -22.16 -37.48 -20.83
N PRO A 3 -23.47 -37.22 -20.73
CA PRO A 3 -23.99 -35.88 -20.48
C PRO A 3 -23.42 -35.26 -19.18
N GLU A 4 -23.16 -36.08 -18.16
CA GLU A 4 -22.54 -35.64 -16.90
C GLU A 4 -21.08 -35.19 -17.08
N GLU A 5 -20.32 -35.83 -17.98
CA GLU A 5 -18.95 -35.41 -18.29
C GLU A 5 -18.94 -34.08 -19.06
N GLN A 6 -19.94 -33.87 -19.93
CA GLN A 6 -20.08 -32.62 -20.68
C GLN A 6 -20.40 -31.43 -19.78
N THR A 7 -21.28 -31.60 -18.80
CA THR A 7 -21.59 -30.52 -17.86
C THR A 7 -20.38 -30.14 -17.02
N LEU A 8 -19.63 -31.12 -16.50
CA LEU A 8 -18.38 -30.88 -15.76
C LEU A 8 -17.34 -30.14 -16.60
N LEU A 9 -17.11 -30.57 -17.84
CA LEU A 9 -16.17 -29.91 -18.75
C LEU A 9 -16.59 -28.47 -19.08
N SER A 10 -17.88 -28.24 -19.32
CA SER A 10 -18.40 -26.90 -19.61
C SER A 10 -18.26 -25.95 -18.42
N GLN A 11 -18.49 -26.45 -17.21
CA GLN A 11 -18.35 -25.67 -15.98
C GLN A 11 -16.88 -25.36 -15.67
N ALA A 12 -15.98 -26.34 -15.84
CA ALA A 12 -14.54 -26.12 -15.71
C ALA A 12 -14.02 -25.08 -16.72
N ALA A 13 -14.46 -25.16 -17.97
CA ALA A 13 -14.10 -24.20 -19.00
C ALA A 13 -14.61 -22.78 -18.69
N ALA A 14 -15.84 -22.64 -18.17
CA ALA A 14 -16.40 -21.35 -17.78
C ALA A 14 -15.62 -20.69 -16.63
N ASN A 15 -15.24 -21.47 -15.61
CA ASN A 15 -14.44 -20.97 -14.49
C ASN A 15 -13.05 -20.51 -14.97
N LEU A 16 -12.39 -21.34 -15.78
CA LEU A 16 -11.06 -21.03 -16.31
C LEU A 16 -11.08 -19.79 -17.22
N TYR A 17 -12.15 -19.59 -17.99
CA TYR A 17 -12.33 -18.38 -18.79
C TYR A 17 -12.46 -17.12 -17.91
N LEU A 18 -13.26 -17.17 -16.84
CA LEU A 18 -13.44 -16.05 -15.92
C LEU A 18 -12.14 -15.72 -15.17
N GLU A 19 -11.36 -16.73 -14.78
CA GLU A 19 -10.06 -16.56 -14.13
C GLU A 19 -9.04 -15.91 -15.07
N ILE A 20 -8.88 -16.42 -16.29
CA ILE A 20 -7.98 -15.82 -17.29
C ILE A 20 -8.39 -14.38 -17.59
N TRP A 21 -9.69 -14.13 -17.75
CA TRP A 21 -10.22 -12.80 -17.98
C TRP A 21 -9.88 -11.85 -16.81
N SER A 22 -10.04 -12.32 -15.57
CA SER A 22 -9.69 -11.57 -14.37
C SER A 22 -8.19 -11.24 -14.34
N ILE A 23 -7.31 -12.20 -14.65
CA ILE A 23 -5.86 -11.98 -14.71
C ILE A 23 -5.50 -10.93 -15.77
N ILE A 24 -6.06 -11.05 -16.98
CA ILE A 24 -5.76 -10.12 -18.07
C ILE A 24 -6.23 -8.71 -17.68
N CYS A 25 -7.47 -8.57 -17.21
CA CYS A 25 -8.01 -7.28 -16.79
C CYS A 25 -7.16 -6.68 -15.67
N THR A 26 -6.91 -7.42 -14.59
CA THR A 26 -6.11 -6.94 -13.46
C THR A 26 -4.71 -6.54 -13.89
N THR A 27 -4.01 -7.36 -14.66
CA THR A 27 -2.65 -7.06 -15.13
C THR A 27 -2.60 -5.79 -16.00
N VAL A 28 -3.53 -5.64 -16.93
CA VAL A 28 -3.60 -4.47 -17.83
C VAL A 28 -3.93 -3.21 -17.03
N PHE A 29 -4.93 -3.26 -16.15
CA PHE A 29 -5.30 -2.12 -15.33
C PHE A 29 -4.15 -1.73 -14.38
N TYR A 30 -3.55 -2.69 -13.67
CA TYR A 30 -2.40 -2.42 -12.79
C TYR A 30 -1.21 -1.84 -13.55
N GLY A 31 -0.92 -2.33 -14.76
CA GLY A 31 0.15 -1.80 -15.61
C GLY A 31 -0.06 -0.33 -15.97
N ILE A 32 -1.28 0.05 -16.36
CA ILE A 32 -1.64 1.44 -16.68
C ILE A 32 -1.47 2.34 -15.45
N TYR A 33 -1.93 1.89 -14.28
CA TYR A 33 -1.80 2.67 -13.04
C TYR A 33 -0.35 2.81 -12.58
N LEU A 34 0.47 1.78 -12.76
CA LEU A 34 1.89 1.81 -12.44
C LEU A 34 2.60 2.84 -13.32
N ILE A 35 2.30 2.87 -14.62
CA ILE A 35 2.84 3.88 -15.55
C ILE A 35 2.38 5.29 -15.15
N ALA A 36 1.10 5.48 -14.83
CA ALA A 36 0.58 6.77 -14.36
C ALA A 36 1.24 7.23 -13.05
N GLY A 37 1.50 6.30 -12.14
CA GLY A 37 2.24 6.53 -10.89
C GLY A 37 3.68 6.95 -11.16
N ILE A 38 4.41 6.24 -12.03
CA ILE A 38 5.77 6.60 -12.44
C ILE A 38 5.80 7.99 -13.08
N ILE A 39 4.87 8.29 -13.99
CA ILE A 39 4.78 9.61 -14.64
C ILE A 39 4.51 10.68 -13.59
N SER A 40 3.64 10.43 -12.62
CA SER A 40 3.32 11.39 -11.56
C SER A 40 4.51 11.64 -10.63
N ILE A 41 5.26 10.61 -10.26
CA ILE A 41 6.51 10.72 -9.49
C ILE A 41 7.56 11.47 -10.30
N TYR A 42 7.72 11.13 -11.58
CA TYR A 42 8.65 11.80 -12.49
C TYR A 42 8.30 13.30 -12.62
N LEU A 43 7.04 13.65 -12.85
CA LEU A 43 6.58 15.04 -12.89
C LEU A 43 6.82 15.73 -11.54
N PHE A 44 6.57 15.06 -10.42
CA PHE A 44 6.80 15.61 -9.09
C PHE A 44 8.28 15.90 -8.80
N ILE A 45 9.20 15.02 -9.25
CA ILE A 45 10.64 15.21 -9.09
C ILE A 45 11.20 16.24 -10.07
N SER A 46 10.75 16.19 -11.33
CA SER A 46 11.28 17.02 -12.41
C SER A 46 10.80 18.47 -12.35
N THR A 47 9.65 18.72 -11.73
CA THR A 47 9.15 20.08 -11.57
C THR A 47 9.71 20.68 -10.28
N ASP A 48 10.63 21.63 -10.43
CA ASP A 48 11.09 22.49 -9.34
C ASP A 48 10.02 23.51 -8.97
N ILE A 49 8.82 23.04 -8.58
CA ILE A 49 7.68 23.84 -8.12
C ILE A 49 7.94 24.32 -6.67
N ALA A 50 9.16 24.78 -6.41
CA ALA A 50 9.51 25.45 -5.16
C ALA A 50 8.79 26.80 -5.03
N LYS A 51 8.14 27.31 -6.08
CA LYS A 51 7.61 28.69 -6.12
C LYS A 51 6.09 28.83 -6.16
N HIS A 52 5.34 27.84 -6.64
CA HIS A 52 3.88 27.90 -6.63
C HIS A 52 3.27 26.81 -5.75
N ARG A 53 2.50 27.28 -4.76
CA ARG A 53 1.74 26.54 -3.75
C ARG A 53 0.61 25.70 -4.39
N ILE A 54 0.91 24.93 -5.42
CA ILE A 54 -0.02 23.97 -6.01
C ILE A 54 -0.13 22.85 -4.99
N HIS A 55 -1.28 22.85 -4.31
CA HIS A 55 -1.58 21.93 -3.24
C HIS A 55 -1.39 20.47 -3.69
N PRO A 56 -0.96 19.56 -2.80
CA PRO A 56 -0.78 18.12 -3.09
C PRO A 56 -2.07 17.37 -3.48
N LEU A 57 -3.17 18.09 -3.69
CA LEU A 57 -4.51 17.64 -4.04
C LEU A 57 -4.61 16.73 -5.28
N PRO A 58 -3.92 16.97 -6.41
CA PRO A 58 -4.02 16.08 -7.56
C PRO A 58 -3.25 14.77 -7.35
N LEU A 59 -2.13 14.79 -6.61
CA LEU A 59 -1.38 13.57 -6.26
C LEU A 59 -2.16 12.71 -5.25
N THR A 60 -2.79 13.36 -4.25
CA THR A 60 -3.68 12.68 -3.31
C THR A 60 -4.94 12.15 -3.99
N ALA A 61 -5.58 12.92 -4.88
CA ALA A 61 -6.74 12.46 -5.64
C ALA A 61 -6.40 11.29 -6.60
N LEU A 62 -5.23 11.31 -7.24
CA LEU A 62 -4.75 10.21 -8.07
C LEU A 62 -4.45 8.97 -7.22
N LEU A 63 -3.78 9.12 -6.08
CA LEU A 63 -3.52 8.01 -5.17
C LEU A 63 -4.80 7.43 -4.56
N VAL A 64 -5.79 8.27 -4.22
CA VAL A 64 -7.14 7.82 -3.79
C VAL A 64 -7.85 7.10 -4.91
N ALA A 65 -7.81 7.60 -6.15
CA ALA A 65 -8.44 6.96 -7.29
C ALA A 65 -7.82 5.59 -7.59
N ILE A 66 -6.48 5.50 -7.56
CA ILE A 66 -5.75 4.23 -7.67
C ILE A 66 -6.16 3.28 -6.54
N PHE A 67 -6.26 3.77 -5.30
CA PHE A 67 -6.66 2.95 -4.16
C PHE A 67 -8.10 2.45 -4.23
N MET A 68 -9.04 3.31 -4.62
CA MET A 68 -10.46 2.98 -4.80
C MET A 68 -10.67 1.97 -5.94
N THR A 69 -9.78 1.93 -6.94
CA THR A 69 -9.83 0.90 -7.99
C THR A 69 -9.21 -0.43 -7.56
N VAL A 70 -8.30 -0.42 -6.57
CA VAL A 70 -7.68 -1.62 -6.00
C VAL A 70 -8.63 -2.33 -5.01
N ASP A 71 -9.72 -1.69 -4.58
CA ASP A 71 -10.78 -2.33 -3.75
C ASP A 71 -11.49 -3.51 -4.42
N PHE A 72 -11.21 -3.80 -5.70
CA PHE A 72 -11.52 -5.11 -6.30
C PHE A 72 -10.75 -6.28 -5.65
N ALA A 73 -9.69 -6.03 -4.88
CA ALA A 73 -8.88 -7.03 -4.16
C ALA A 73 -9.15 -7.10 -2.63
N GLY A 74 -10.14 -6.35 -2.12
CA GLY A 74 -10.63 -6.46 -0.74
C GLY A 74 -10.07 -5.48 0.29
N PRO A 75 -10.64 -5.46 1.52
CA PRO A 75 -10.55 -4.34 2.47
C PRO A 75 -9.16 -4.09 3.06
N LYS A 76 -8.22 -5.04 2.88
CA LYS A 76 -6.92 -4.99 3.55
C LYS A 76 -6.06 -3.82 3.06
N GLY A 77 -6.17 -3.42 1.79
CA GLY A 77 -5.32 -2.36 1.23
C GLY A 77 -5.63 -1.00 1.82
N PHE A 78 -6.92 -0.73 1.98
CA PHE A 78 -7.44 0.58 2.36
C PHE A 78 -6.85 1.12 3.68
N TYR A 79 -6.53 0.23 4.62
CA TYR A 79 -5.94 0.61 5.91
C TYR A 79 -4.53 1.20 5.77
N ASP A 80 -3.67 0.61 4.94
CA ASP A 80 -2.30 1.10 4.74
C ASP A 80 -2.31 2.51 4.14
N PHE A 81 -3.26 2.76 3.22
CA PHE A 81 -3.47 4.07 2.62
C PHE A 81 -3.92 5.11 3.64
N ILE A 82 -4.95 4.82 4.42
CA ILE A 82 -5.45 5.76 5.44
C ILE A 82 -4.32 6.14 6.40
N VAL A 83 -3.53 5.16 6.83
CA VAL A 83 -2.43 5.37 7.77
C VAL A 83 -1.33 6.25 7.15
N ALA A 84 -0.92 5.96 5.91
CA ALA A 84 0.07 6.77 5.20
C ALA A 84 -0.44 8.18 4.87
N TRP A 85 -1.70 8.33 4.45
CA TRP A 85 -2.35 9.61 4.22
C TRP A 85 -2.32 10.47 5.48
N ARG A 86 -2.66 9.90 6.64
CA ARG A 86 -2.66 10.61 7.92
C ARG A 86 -1.27 11.15 8.26
N ALA A 87 -0.23 10.35 8.05
CA ALA A 87 1.13 10.80 8.24
C ALA A 87 1.49 11.92 7.25
N TRP A 88 1.10 11.80 5.98
CA TRP A 88 1.40 12.80 4.96
C TRP A 88 0.71 14.15 5.23
N ALA A 89 -0.57 14.15 5.59
CA ALA A 89 -1.34 15.38 5.87
C ALA A 89 -0.69 16.28 6.94
N ILE A 90 0.12 15.69 7.83
CA ILE A 90 0.81 16.37 8.93
C ILE A 90 2.17 16.96 8.52
N TRP A 91 2.73 16.50 7.39
CA TRP A 91 4.04 16.88 6.89
C TRP A 91 4.00 17.59 5.51
N PRO A 92 3.18 18.63 5.31
CA PRO A 92 2.93 19.23 3.99
C PRO A 92 4.13 19.98 3.38
N THR A 93 5.27 20.07 4.07
CA THR A 93 6.40 20.93 3.69
C THR A 93 7.73 20.19 3.56
N ARG A 94 7.79 18.91 3.94
CA ARG A 94 9.06 18.15 4.02
C ARG A 94 9.09 17.06 2.95
N ARG A 95 9.70 17.36 1.81
CA ARG A 95 9.85 16.45 0.64
C ARG A 95 10.36 15.05 1.01
N TYR A 96 11.34 14.94 1.92
CA TYR A 96 11.88 13.64 2.34
C TYR A 96 10.82 12.72 2.97
N VAL A 97 9.89 13.28 3.76
CA VAL A 97 8.82 12.49 4.40
C VAL A 97 7.84 11.99 3.36
N GLU A 98 7.52 12.82 2.36
CA GLU A 98 6.64 12.44 1.25
C GLU A 98 7.26 11.31 0.43
N VAL A 99 8.54 11.41 0.06
CA VAL A 99 9.24 10.35 -0.69
C VAL A 99 9.25 9.04 0.08
N ILE A 100 9.53 9.07 1.39
CA ILE A 100 9.49 7.86 2.24
C ILE A 100 8.09 7.26 2.24
N LEU A 101 7.05 8.04 2.50
CA LEU A 101 5.67 7.56 2.56
C LEU A 101 5.20 6.98 1.21
N VAL A 102 5.50 7.67 0.10
CA VAL A 102 5.16 7.19 -1.25
C VAL A 102 5.90 5.89 -1.56
N THR A 103 7.21 5.80 -1.26
CA THR A 103 8.01 4.60 -1.54
C THR A 103 7.47 3.39 -0.78
N VAL A 104 7.15 3.59 0.50
CA VAL A 104 6.63 2.54 1.38
C VAL A 104 5.24 2.08 0.93
N LEU A 105 4.37 3.02 0.53
CA LEU A 105 3.04 2.71 0.02
C LEU A 105 3.05 2.01 -1.34
N VAL A 106 3.91 2.45 -2.26
CA VAL A 106 4.14 1.77 -3.55
C VAL A 106 4.66 0.35 -3.31
N GLY A 107 5.59 0.17 -2.37
CA GLY A 107 6.08 -1.16 -1.98
C GLY A 107 4.95 -2.07 -1.52
N SER A 108 4.11 -1.61 -0.58
CA SER A 108 2.94 -2.36 -0.12
C SER A 108 1.98 -2.71 -1.27
N CYS A 109 1.76 -1.82 -2.23
CA CYS A 109 0.94 -2.09 -3.40
C CYS A 109 1.54 -3.19 -4.29
N VAL A 110 2.84 -3.12 -4.59
CA VAL A 110 3.52 -4.12 -5.44
C VAL A 110 3.42 -5.52 -4.84
N PHE A 111 3.70 -5.67 -3.54
CA PHE A 111 3.62 -6.98 -2.89
C PHE A 111 2.21 -7.55 -2.88
N ARG A 112 1.18 -6.72 -2.71
CA ARG A 112 -0.23 -7.15 -2.77
C ARG A 112 -0.64 -7.58 -4.18
N ILE A 113 -0.22 -6.85 -5.21
CA ILE A 113 -0.47 -7.25 -6.60
C ILE A 113 0.20 -8.61 -6.86
N CYS A 114 1.46 -8.79 -6.44
CA CYS A 114 2.14 -10.08 -6.59
C CYS A 114 1.43 -11.21 -5.83
N ASP A 115 0.95 -10.96 -4.62
CA ASP A 115 0.23 -11.93 -3.80
C ASP A 115 -1.07 -12.39 -4.49
N GLU A 116 -1.86 -11.45 -5.02
CA GLU A 116 -3.10 -11.76 -5.76
C GLU A 116 -2.84 -12.54 -7.05
N VAL A 117 -1.79 -12.15 -7.79
CA VAL A 117 -1.37 -12.86 -9.01
C VAL A 117 -0.94 -14.29 -8.67
N LEU A 118 -0.15 -14.49 -7.62
CA LEU A 118 0.30 -15.81 -7.18
C LEU A 118 -0.86 -16.66 -6.65
N TYR A 119 -1.81 -16.06 -5.94
CA TYR A 119 -3.02 -16.73 -5.48
C TYR A 119 -3.84 -17.24 -6.67
N THR A 120 -4.02 -16.40 -7.69
CA THR A 120 -4.74 -16.79 -8.90
C THR A 120 -3.99 -17.92 -9.64
N LEU A 121 -2.66 -17.87 -9.70
CA LEU A 121 -1.86 -18.95 -10.29
C LEU A 121 -1.99 -20.28 -9.54
N ASP A 122 -2.10 -20.28 -8.20
CA ASP A 122 -2.31 -21.50 -7.41
C ASP A 122 -3.69 -22.12 -7.68
N ILE A 123 -4.72 -21.29 -7.90
CA ILE A 123 -6.06 -21.74 -8.28
C ILE A 123 -6.06 -22.35 -9.69
N CYS A 124 -5.42 -21.70 -10.66
CA CYS A 124 -5.38 -22.18 -12.04
C CYS A 124 -4.56 -23.48 -12.21
N PHE A 125 -3.52 -23.67 -11.39
CA PHE A 125 -2.59 -24.81 -11.47
C PHE A 125 -2.48 -25.56 -10.14
N PRO A 126 -3.56 -26.23 -9.69
CA PRO A 126 -3.58 -26.90 -8.41
C PRO A 126 -2.62 -28.10 -8.40
N GLY A 127 -1.79 -28.21 -7.36
CA GLY A 127 -0.90 -29.36 -7.14
C GLY A 127 0.57 -29.11 -7.49
N HIS A 128 0.96 -27.89 -7.83
CA HIS A 128 2.37 -27.52 -7.96
C HIS A 128 2.92 -27.08 -6.58
N ASP A 129 3.58 -27.99 -5.87
CA ASP A 129 4.09 -27.74 -4.51
C ASP A 129 4.99 -26.50 -4.41
N SER A 130 5.71 -26.17 -5.49
CA SER A 130 6.54 -24.96 -5.57
C SER A 130 5.72 -23.67 -5.49
N THR A 131 4.52 -23.62 -6.07
CA THR A 131 3.66 -22.43 -6.07
C THR A 131 3.15 -22.12 -4.67
N ARG A 132 2.76 -23.14 -3.90
CA ARG A 132 2.31 -22.98 -2.50
C ARG A 132 3.40 -22.43 -1.58
N SER A 133 4.63 -22.89 -1.76
CA SER A 133 5.77 -22.38 -0.98
C SER A 133 6.02 -20.89 -1.27
N ILE A 134 6.01 -20.51 -2.56
CA ILE A 134 6.19 -19.12 -2.99
C ILE A 134 5.04 -18.24 -2.48
N LEU A 135 3.80 -18.71 -2.61
CA LEU A 135 2.61 -18.02 -2.09
C LEU A 135 2.71 -17.77 -0.59
N GLY A 136 3.20 -18.73 0.20
CA GLY A 136 3.43 -18.57 1.64
C GLY A 136 4.44 -17.45 1.95
N VAL A 137 5.54 -17.38 1.20
CA VAL A 137 6.56 -16.32 1.36
C VAL A 137 5.98 -14.95 1.00
N PHE A 138 5.24 -14.84 -0.11
CA PHE A 138 4.64 -13.58 -0.54
C PHE A 138 3.55 -13.08 0.42
N ASN A 139 2.74 -13.97 0.97
CA ASN A 139 1.78 -13.64 2.03
C ASN A 139 2.48 -13.02 3.25
N MET A 140 3.60 -13.61 3.69
CA MET A 140 4.38 -13.07 4.80
C MET A 140 5.03 -11.73 4.46
N LEU A 141 5.53 -11.55 3.24
CA LEU A 141 6.13 -10.29 2.79
C LEU A 141 5.07 -9.18 2.67
N SER A 142 3.91 -9.49 2.09
CA SER A 142 2.76 -8.59 1.98
C SER A 142 2.31 -8.10 3.36
N LEU A 143 2.14 -9.03 4.31
CA LEU A 143 1.85 -8.71 5.71
C LEU A 143 2.96 -7.86 6.36
N GLY A 144 4.22 -8.25 6.17
CA GLY A 144 5.38 -7.55 6.72
C GLY A 144 5.48 -6.11 6.22
N PHE A 145 5.25 -5.88 4.93
CA PHE A 145 5.21 -4.54 4.33
C PHE A 145 4.05 -3.71 4.88
N SER A 146 2.86 -4.27 5.05
CA SER A 146 1.73 -3.55 5.66
C SER A 146 2.05 -3.11 7.10
N ILE A 147 2.61 -4.01 7.91
CA ILE A 147 3.06 -3.69 9.28
C ILE A 147 4.13 -2.59 9.24
N PHE A 148 5.10 -2.71 8.33
CA PHE A 148 6.17 -1.73 8.18
C PHE A 148 5.63 -0.33 7.82
N THR A 149 4.70 -0.24 6.86
CA THR A 149 4.02 1.00 6.48
C THR A 149 3.32 1.66 7.66
N ASN A 150 2.67 0.86 8.49
CA ASN A 150 1.98 1.35 9.68
C ASN A 150 2.96 1.86 10.75
N ILE A 151 4.05 1.12 11.01
CA ILE A 151 5.10 1.53 11.96
C ILE A 151 5.74 2.84 11.52
N VAL A 152 6.16 2.95 10.26
CA VAL A 152 6.80 4.16 9.71
C VAL A 152 5.86 5.36 9.82
N SER A 153 4.61 5.19 9.41
CA SER A 153 3.61 6.27 9.46
C SER A 153 3.34 6.73 10.89
N THR A 154 3.17 5.78 11.82
CA THR A 154 2.95 6.06 13.24
C THR A 154 4.15 6.74 13.88
N PHE A 155 5.37 6.31 13.53
CA PHE A 155 6.59 6.94 13.99
C PHE A 155 6.70 8.41 13.53
N LEU A 156 6.39 8.70 12.27
CA LEU A 156 6.39 10.06 11.72
C LEU A 156 5.35 10.97 12.40
N LEU A 157 4.18 10.42 12.72
CA LEU A 157 3.14 11.06 13.52
C LEU A 157 3.65 11.42 14.93
N ALA A 158 4.26 10.45 15.61
CA ALA A 158 4.82 10.63 16.96
C ALA A 158 5.95 11.67 16.97
N LEU A 159 6.86 11.60 15.99
CA LEU A 159 7.96 12.55 15.82
C LEU A 159 7.44 13.99 15.65
N LYS A 160 6.41 14.20 14.82
CA LYS A 160 5.82 15.53 14.65
C LYS A 160 5.24 16.04 15.97
N THR A 161 4.49 15.18 16.64
CA THR A 161 3.83 15.52 17.91
C THR A 161 4.87 15.92 18.95
N TRP A 162 5.98 15.19 19.03
CA TRP A 162 7.12 15.53 19.87
C TRP A 162 7.71 16.91 19.55
N ILE A 163 8.02 17.18 18.28
CA ILE A 163 8.57 18.48 17.85
C ILE A 163 7.61 19.61 18.20
N TYR A 164 6.31 19.42 17.98
CA TYR A 164 5.30 20.43 18.30
C TYR A 164 5.24 20.72 19.81
N VAL A 165 5.27 19.69 20.65
CA VAL A 165 5.29 19.84 22.12
C VAL A 165 6.58 20.51 22.58
N ALA A 166 7.75 20.09 22.07
CA ALA A 166 9.04 20.67 22.41
C ALA A 166 9.13 22.16 22.03
N THR A 167 8.58 22.53 20.86
CA THR A 167 8.58 23.93 20.38
C THR A 167 7.64 24.82 21.19
N LYS A 168 6.45 24.33 21.56
CA LYS A 168 5.46 25.13 22.32
C LYS A 168 5.67 25.15 23.82
N ARG A 169 6.41 24.21 24.40
CA ARG A 169 6.72 24.16 25.84
C ARG A 169 8.23 24.04 26.09
N PRO A 170 9.04 25.02 25.68
CA PRO A 170 10.50 24.94 25.83
C PRO A 170 10.98 24.90 27.29
N PHE A 171 10.14 25.29 28.27
CA PHE A 171 10.57 25.51 29.66
C PHE A 171 10.04 24.56 30.73
N CYS A 172 9.14 23.61 30.44
CA CYS A 172 8.62 22.69 31.46
C CYS A 172 9.13 21.24 31.34
N PHE A 173 10.01 20.93 30.38
CA PHE A 173 10.49 19.57 30.16
C PHE A 173 11.61 19.14 31.13
N GLY A 174 12.25 20.09 31.82
CA GLY A 174 13.31 19.80 32.80
C GLY A 174 12.85 19.09 34.08
N TRP A 175 11.55 19.05 34.38
CA TRP A 175 11.04 18.48 35.63
C TRP A 175 10.25 17.18 35.45
N ASN A 176 9.76 16.84 34.26
CA ASN A 176 8.84 15.70 34.07
C ASN A 176 9.49 14.38 33.66
N LEU A 177 10.75 14.35 33.22
CA LEU A 177 11.43 13.08 32.94
C LEU A 177 11.67 12.27 34.23
N VAL A 178 11.88 12.96 35.37
CA VAL A 178 12.02 12.35 36.69
C VAL A 178 10.70 11.74 37.17
N TYR A 179 9.56 12.40 36.92
CA TYR A 179 8.23 11.85 37.27
C TYR A 179 7.79 10.71 36.36
N PHE A 180 8.14 10.75 35.07
CA PHE A 180 7.79 9.67 34.14
C PHE A 180 8.54 8.36 34.43
N LEU A 181 9.78 8.44 34.93
CA LEU A 181 10.54 7.28 35.43
C LEU A 181 10.12 6.85 36.84
N ALA A 182 9.58 7.74 37.67
CA ALA A 182 9.05 7.41 38.99
C ALA A 182 7.72 6.65 38.94
N CYS A 183 6.95 6.77 37.85
CA CYS A 183 5.70 6.02 37.66
C CYS A 183 5.88 4.58 37.17
N PHE A 184 7.11 4.18 36.83
CA PHE A 184 7.48 2.83 36.38
C PHE A 184 8.30 2.05 37.43
N LYS A 185 8.30 2.51 38.68
CA LYS A 185 8.80 1.76 39.83
C LYS A 185 7.66 1.38 40.78
#